data_AF-A0A7C3Y931-F1
#
_entry.id   AF-A0A7C3Y931-F1
#
_cell.length_a   1.000
_cell.length_b   1.000
_cell.length_c   1.000
_cell.angle_alpha   90.00
_cell.angle_beta   90.00
_cell.angle_gamma   90.00
#
_symmetry.space_group_name_H-M   'P 1'
#
loop_
_entity.id
_entity.type
_entity.pdbx_description
1 polymer ?
#
loop_
_entity_poly.entity_id
_entity_poly.type
_entity_poly.pdbx_seq_one_letter_code
_entity_poly.pdbx_strand_id
1 'polypeptide(L)'
;MRPTYDLEEGRVKAFLADVRAGRAGIQIPAGLRPLLPEIVKTVEDAGVEPLVLADPCYGACDPADEQARQMGCDALLHYGHSDMGIRTSLPTLYVEARVPVDPSEKVADALEGLELRRVGLISTVQHAWALGGIAELLERTGRTAVISEPGPRVRYPGQVLGCDLFCARSIADRVDGFLYIGTGAFHPLGCSLATGKFTAAVNPLTGALSEFRPDDQGFVRKRIAMISRAALSSNFGVVACTKPGQNR
;
A
#
# COMPACT_ATOMS: atom_id res chain seq x y z
N MET A 1 5.43 14.49 15.07
CA MET A 1 5.39 15.23 13.78
C MET A 1 4.47 14.44 12.85
N ARG A 2 3.41 15.04 12.31
CA ARG A 2 2.56 14.33 11.33
C ARG A 2 3.38 14.16 10.05
N PRO A 3 3.39 12.99 9.40
CA PRO A 3 4.06 12.86 8.12
C PRO A 3 3.41 13.82 7.13
N THR A 4 4.22 14.67 6.51
CA THR A 4 3.83 15.42 5.31
C THR A 4 3.71 14.41 4.19
N TYR A 5 2.61 14.45 3.42
CA TYR A 5 2.44 13.62 2.23
C TYR A 5 2.61 14.50 1.00
N ASP A 6 3.20 13.96 -0.06
CA ASP A 6 3.18 14.60 -1.38
C ASP A 6 1.80 14.35 -2.03
N LEU A 7 0.99 15.41 -2.12
CA LEU A 7 -0.35 15.39 -2.71
C LEU A 7 -0.34 15.63 -4.22
N GLU A 8 0.83 15.79 -4.84
CA GLU A 8 1.02 15.91 -6.28
C GLU A 8 0.18 17.03 -6.92
N GLU A 9 0.03 18.18 -6.27
CA GLU A 9 -0.90 19.26 -6.66
C GLU A 9 -0.81 19.64 -8.15
N GLY A 10 0.40 19.80 -8.67
CA GLY A 10 0.61 20.14 -10.08
C GLY A 10 0.11 19.07 -11.04
N ARG A 11 0.29 17.79 -10.69
CA ARG A 11 -0.20 16.64 -11.48
C ARG A 11 -1.72 16.54 -11.42
N VAL A 12 -2.32 16.83 -10.26
CA VAL A 12 -3.78 16.89 -10.10
C VAL A 12 -4.37 17.97 -10.99
N LYS A 13 -3.83 19.20 -10.94
CA LYS A 13 -4.28 20.33 -11.77
C LYS A 13 -4.15 20.02 -13.27
N ALA A 14 -3.01 19.47 -13.69
CA ALA A 14 -2.78 19.07 -15.09
C ALA A 14 -3.79 18.01 -15.55
N PHE A 15 -3.98 16.95 -14.77
CA PHE A 15 -4.95 15.89 -15.08
C PHE A 15 -6.37 16.43 -15.23
N LEU A 16 -6.82 17.28 -14.30
CA LEU A 16 -8.16 17.87 -14.34
C LEU A 16 -8.37 18.74 -15.60
N ALA A 17 -7.35 19.49 -16.01
CA ALA A 17 -7.37 20.27 -17.24
C ALA A 17 -7.40 19.38 -18.49
N ASP A 18 -6.60 18.32 -18.52
CA ASP A 18 -6.50 17.38 -19.65
C ASP A 18 -7.85 16.69 -19.93
N VAL A 19 -8.57 16.30 -18.87
CA VAL A 19 -9.90 15.67 -18.98
C VAL A 19 -11.04 16.70 -19.08
N ARG A 20 -10.73 18.00 -19.01
CA ARG A 20 -11.69 19.12 -19.04
C ARG A 20 -12.81 18.95 -17.99
N ALA A 21 -12.45 18.54 -16.77
CA ALA A 21 -13.42 18.33 -15.71
C ALA A 21 -14.09 19.65 -15.30
N GLY A 22 -15.42 19.66 -15.20
CA GLY A 22 -16.18 20.71 -14.53
C GLY A 22 -16.44 20.38 -13.05
N ARG A 23 -16.58 19.09 -12.73
CA ARG A 23 -16.71 18.56 -11.36
C ARG A 23 -15.88 17.31 -11.17
N ALA A 24 -15.18 17.18 -10.04
CA ALA A 24 -14.34 16.02 -9.72
C ALA A 24 -14.70 15.38 -8.38
N GLY A 25 -14.89 14.06 -8.40
CA GLY A 25 -15.07 13.25 -7.19
C GLY A 25 -13.74 13.07 -6.47
N ILE A 26 -13.73 13.18 -5.15
CA ILE A 26 -12.55 13.04 -4.29
C ILE A 26 -12.79 11.87 -3.35
N GLN A 27 -12.03 10.79 -3.51
CA GLN A 27 -12.06 9.62 -2.64
C GLN A 27 -10.75 9.53 -1.86
N ILE A 28 -10.84 9.53 -0.51
CA ILE A 28 -9.66 9.50 0.36
C ILE A 28 -9.79 8.46 1.49
N PRO A 29 -8.68 7.80 1.89
CA PRO A 29 -8.66 6.94 3.05
C PRO A 29 -8.70 7.75 4.35
N ALA A 30 -9.06 7.09 5.45
CA ALA A 30 -9.17 7.71 6.77
C ALA A 30 -7.90 8.49 7.20
N GLY A 31 -6.72 7.97 6.87
CA GLY A 31 -5.43 8.59 7.23
C GLY A 31 -5.16 9.93 6.54
N LEU A 32 -5.82 10.23 5.42
CA LEU A 32 -5.66 11.48 4.67
C LEU A 32 -6.78 12.49 4.92
N ARG A 33 -7.82 12.14 5.69
CA ARG A 33 -8.91 13.06 6.05
C ARG A 33 -8.45 14.39 6.64
N PRO A 34 -7.40 14.45 7.48
CA PRO A 34 -6.90 15.74 7.98
C PRO A 34 -6.38 16.68 6.90
N LEU A 35 -6.04 16.17 5.72
CA LEU A 35 -5.54 16.94 4.57
C LEU A 35 -6.63 17.28 3.56
N LEU A 36 -7.89 16.90 3.84
CA LEU A 36 -9.00 17.18 2.93
C LEU A 36 -9.14 18.67 2.56
N PRO A 37 -8.96 19.66 3.47
CA PRO A 37 -9.02 21.07 3.10
C PRO A 37 -7.99 21.47 2.02
N GLU A 38 -6.78 20.90 2.06
CA GLU A 38 -5.71 21.16 1.10
C GLU A 38 -6.01 20.51 -0.26
N ILE A 39 -6.51 19.28 -0.24
CA ILE A 39 -6.95 18.54 -1.43
C ILE A 39 -8.11 19.28 -2.12
N VAL A 40 -9.13 19.69 -1.36
CA VAL A 40 -10.28 20.45 -1.87
C VAL A 40 -9.82 21.75 -2.51
N LYS A 41 -8.99 22.52 -1.79
CA LYS A 41 -8.42 23.77 -2.32
C LYS A 41 -7.65 23.57 -3.62
N THR A 42 -6.89 22.47 -3.75
CA THR A 42 -6.14 22.15 -4.97
C THR A 42 -7.08 22.00 -6.18
N VAL A 43 -8.24 21.38 -5.99
CA VAL A 43 -9.26 21.19 -7.03
C VAL A 43 -9.98 22.50 -7.35
N GLU A 44 -10.32 23.30 -6.33
CA GLU A 44 -10.92 24.63 -6.51
C GLU A 44 -9.97 25.59 -7.25
N ASP A 45 -8.68 25.59 -6.91
CA ASP A 45 -7.64 26.37 -7.59
C ASP A 45 -7.45 25.93 -9.06
N ALA A 46 -7.90 24.73 -9.43
CA ALA A 46 -7.94 24.26 -10.81
C ALA A 46 -9.19 24.75 -11.58
N GLY A 47 -10.11 25.47 -10.92
CA GLY A 47 -11.39 25.89 -11.48
C GLY A 47 -12.43 24.78 -11.59
N VAL A 48 -12.26 23.69 -10.85
CA VAL A 48 -13.14 22.50 -10.89
C VAL A 48 -13.95 22.42 -9.59
N GLU A 49 -15.22 22.04 -9.67
CA GLU A 49 -16.05 21.82 -8.49
C GLU A 49 -15.65 20.52 -7.75
N PRO A 50 -15.20 20.58 -6.48
CA PRO A 50 -14.85 19.39 -5.72
C PRO A 50 -16.10 18.71 -5.13
N LEU A 51 -16.20 17.39 -5.25
CA LEU A 51 -17.21 16.58 -4.57
C LEU A 51 -16.53 15.50 -3.72
N VAL A 52 -16.66 15.59 -2.40
CA VAL A 52 -16.03 14.64 -1.46
C VAL A 52 -16.92 13.42 -1.27
N LEU A 53 -16.38 12.23 -1.58
CA LEU A 53 -17.05 10.96 -1.35
C LEU A 53 -16.74 10.49 0.08
N ALA A 54 -17.77 10.49 0.93
CA ALA A 54 -17.63 10.25 2.37
C ALA A 54 -17.51 8.77 2.78
N ASP A 55 -17.81 7.85 1.85
CA ASP A 55 -17.75 6.41 2.10
C ASP A 55 -16.34 5.94 2.49
N PRO A 56 -16.22 4.86 3.30
CA PRO A 56 -14.92 4.33 3.66
C PRO A 56 -14.11 3.86 2.45
N CYS A 57 -12.92 4.43 2.26
CA CYS A 57 -11.95 4.00 1.28
C CYS A 57 -10.76 3.29 1.95
N TYR A 58 -10.53 2.03 1.59
CA TYR A 58 -9.45 1.20 2.14
C TYR A 58 -8.39 0.78 1.10
N GLY A 59 -8.61 1.06 -0.18
CA GLY A 59 -7.69 0.65 -1.24
C GLY A 59 -8.22 0.93 -2.64
N ALA A 60 -7.32 0.85 -3.63
CA ALA A 60 -7.65 0.90 -5.05
C ALA A 60 -8.51 -0.30 -5.54
N CYS A 61 -8.83 -1.25 -4.65
CA CYS A 61 -9.78 -2.33 -4.91
C CYS A 61 -11.25 -1.90 -4.86
N ASP A 62 -11.51 -0.65 -4.50
CA ASP A 62 -12.83 -0.06 -4.34
C ASP A 62 -12.86 1.38 -4.89
N PRO A 63 -12.55 1.60 -6.19
CA PRO A 63 -12.71 2.91 -6.77
C PRO A 63 -14.19 3.31 -6.72
N ALA A 64 -14.48 4.52 -6.25
CA ALA A 64 -15.85 5.04 -6.16
C ALA A 64 -16.25 5.82 -7.44
N ASP A 65 -15.76 5.38 -8.59
CA ASP A 65 -15.91 6.05 -9.88
C ASP A 65 -17.36 6.03 -10.37
N GLU A 66 -18.06 4.91 -10.17
CA GLU A 66 -19.47 4.78 -10.54
C GLU A 66 -20.36 5.70 -9.68
N GLN A 67 -20.08 5.80 -8.37
CA GLN A 67 -20.77 6.73 -7.47
C GLN A 67 -20.51 8.19 -7.88
N ALA A 68 -19.24 8.53 -8.17
CA ALA A 68 -18.88 9.86 -8.65
C ALA A 68 -19.61 10.21 -9.96
N ARG A 69 -19.69 9.25 -10.90
CA ARG A 69 -20.41 9.41 -12.17
C ARG A 69 -21.90 9.69 -11.95
N GLN A 70 -22.53 8.96 -11.05
CA GLN A 70 -23.95 9.16 -10.69
C GLN A 70 -24.20 10.53 -10.05
N MET A 71 -23.20 11.12 -9.39
CA MET A 71 -23.26 12.47 -8.82
C MET A 71 -22.84 13.58 -9.80
N GLY A 72 -22.66 13.25 -11.08
CA GLY A 72 -22.32 14.20 -12.14
C GLY A 72 -20.86 14.66 -12.12
N CYS A 73 -19.94 13.85 -11.59
CA CYS A 73 -18.51 14.13 -11.72
C CYS A 73 -17.98 13.65 -13.08
N ASP A 74 -17.02 14.40 -13.62
CA ASP A 74 -16.35 14.10 -14.88
C ASP A 74 -15.07 13.27 -14.67
N ALA A 75 -14.52 13.29 -13.46
CA ALA A 75 -13.31 12.57 -13.08
C ALA A 75 -13.34 12.13 -11.61
N LEU A 76 -12.50 11.15 -11.28
CA LEU A 76 -12.24 10.71 -9.90
C LEU A 76 -10.78 10.95 -9.52
N LEU A 77 -10.56 11.58 -8.38
CA LEU A 77 -9.26 11.66 -7.71
C LEU A 77 -9.25 10.65 -6.54
N HIS A 78 -8.41 9.63 -6.65
CA HIS A 78 -8.29 8.55 -5.67
C HIS A 78 -6.96 8.65 -4.93
N TYR A 79 -6.98 9.07 -3.66
CA TYR A 79 -5.77 9.31 -2.88
C TYR A 79 -5.31 8.09 -2.06
N GLY A 80 -3.99 8.01 -1.83
CA GLY A 80 -3.34 7.09 -0.90
C GLY A 80 -3.04 5.69 -1.45
N HIS A 81 -3.37 5.42 -2.72
CA HIS A 81 -3.19 4.12 -3.35
C HIS A 81 -2.66 4.27 -4.78
N SER A 82 -1.88 3.30 -5.25
CA SER A 82 -1.56 3.19 -6.68
C SER A 82 -2.64 2.43 -7.42
N ASP A 83 -2.71 2.66 -8.74
CA ASP A 83 -3.61 1.94 -9.64
C ASP A 83 -3.36 0.43 -9.58
N MET A 84 -4.45 -0.33 -9.43
CA MET A 84 -4.46 -1.80 -9.37
C MET A 84 -4.86 -2.44 -10.71
N GLY A 85 -5.02 -1.64 -11.79
CA GLY A 85 -5.45 -2.11 -13.10
C GLY A 85 -6.94 -2.43 -13.17
N ILE A 86 -7.74 -1.91 -12.25
CA ILE A 86 -9.21 -2.02 -12.31
C ILE A 86 -9.72 -1.01 -13.32
N ARG A 87 -10.58 -1.46 -14.24
CA ARG A 87 -11.27 -0.56 -15.17
C ARG A 87 -12.25 0.33 -14.42
N THR A 88 -12.15 1.64 -14.63
CA THR A 88 -13.05 2.65 -14.08
C THR A 88 -14.00 3.18 -15.16
N SER A 89 -15.18 3.59 -14.74
CA SER A 89 -16.23 4.24 -15.55
C SER A 89 -15.95 5.73 -15.82
N LEU A 90 -15.07 6.35 -15.03
CA LEU A 90 -14.57 7.72 -15.22
C LEU A 90 -13.05 7.73 -15.39
N PRO A 91 -12.49 8.75 -16.08
CA PRO A 91 -11.08 9.11 -15.93
C PRO A 91 -10.72 9.21 -14.44
N THR A 92 -9.76 8.40 -14.01
CA THR A 92 -9.39 8.30 -12.59
C THR A 92 -7.90 8.57 -12.42
N LEU A 93 -7.56 9.56 -11.60
CA LEU A 93 -6.19 9.82 -11.17
C LEU A 93 -5.95 9.19 -9.81
N TYR A 94 -4.99 8.28 -9.75
CA TYR A 94 -4.43 7.76 -8.50
C TYR A 94 -3.29 8.68 -8.03
N VAL A 95 -3.49 9.29 -6.86
CA VAL A 95 -2.51 10.14 -6.17
C VAL A 95 -1.98 9.36 -4.98
N GLU A 96 -0.68 9.08 -4.96
CA GLU A 96 -0.16 8.01 -4.09
C GLU A 96 0.06 8.45 -2.65
N ALA A 97 0.06 9.77 -2.40
CA ALA A 97 0.36 10.36 -1.09
C ALA A 97 1.67 9.77 -0.52
N ARG A 98 2.75 9.90 -1.29
CA ARG A 98 4.07 9.41 -0.89
C ARG A 98 4.56 10.18 0.33
N VAL A 99 5.33 9.50 1.18
CA VAL A 99 6.01 10.17 2.29
C VAL A 99 7.39 10.62 1.79
N PRO A 100 7.68 11.92 1.69
CA PRO A 100 8.94 12.45 1.17
C PRO A 100 10.03 12.43 2.25
N VAL A 101 10.18 11.28 2.90
CA VAL A 101 11.22 11.04 3.91
C VAL A 101 12.03 9.86 3.42
N ASP A 102 13.33 10.10 3.21
CA ASP A 102 14.26 9.04 2.87
C ASP A 102 14.45 8.10 4.09
N PRO A 103 14.10 6.81 3.97
CA PRO A 103 14.25 5.86 5.06
C PRO A 103 15.68 5.32 5.21
N SER A 104 16.62 5.67 4.32
CA SER A 104 17.92 5.00 4.20
C SER A 104 18.74 4.99 5.49
N GLU A 105 18.82 6.12 6.21
CA GLU A 105 19.55 6.21 7.48
C GLU A 105 18.99 5.25 8.53
N LYS A 106 17.67 5.28 8.74
CA LYS A 106 16.99 4.39 9.69
C LYS A 106 17.08 2.93 9.31
N VAL A 107 17.11 2.64 8.01
CA VAL A 107 17.35 1.29 7.50
C VAL A 107 18.79 0.86 7.79
N ALA A 108 19.79 1.72 7.59
CA ALA A 108 21.18 1.42 7.91
C ALA A 108 21.35 1.03 9.39
N ASP A 109 20.81 1.84 10.30
CA ASP A 109 20.87 1.59 11.74
C ASP A 109 20.22 0.25 12.11
N ALA A 110 19.04 -0.03 11.54
CA ALA A 110 18.33 -1.28 11.80
C ALA A 110 19.04 -2.52 11.24
N LEU A 111 19.88 -2.37 10.20
CA LEU A 111 20.61 -3.47 9.58
C LEU A 111 21.80 -3.97 10.41
N GLU A 112 22.34 -3.16 11.32
CA GLU A 112 23.47 -3.57 12.17
C GLU A 112 23.11 -4.79 13.05
N GLY A 113 21.82 -4.92 13.42
CA GLY A 113 21.31 -6.05 14.20
C GLY A 113 20.83 -7.25 13.38
N LEU A 114 20.90 -7.22 12.04
CA LEU A 114 20.27 -8.22 11.18
C LEU A 114 21.30 -9.05 10.39
N GLU A 115 21.30 -10.36 10.65
CA GLU A 115 22.07 -11.36 9.92
C GLU A 115 21.35 -11.80 8.62
N LEU A 116 21.14 -10.87 7.69
CA LEU A 116 20.60 -11.15 6.35
C LEU A 116 21.64 -10.85 5.27
N ARG A 117 22.01 -11.86 4.46
CA ARG A 117 22.97 -11.69 3.36
C ARG A 117 22.27 -11.41 2.04
N ARG A 118 21.26 -12.21 1.67
CA ARG A 118 20.39 -12.00 0.51
C ARG A 118 19.03 -11.51 0.99
N VAL A 119 18.75 -10.22 0.78
CA VAL A 119 17.62 -9.51 1.36
C VAL A 119 16.57 -9.24 0.30
N GLY A 120 15.37 -9.78 0.49
CA GLY A 120 14.20 -9.40 -0.30
C GLY A 120 13.64 -8.08 0.18
N LEU A 121 13.59 -7.07 -0.68
CA LEU A 121 13.08 -5.74 -0.34
C LEU A 121 11.61 -5.61 -0.72
N ILE A 122 10.76 -5.25 0.24
CA ILE A 122 9.33 -5.02 0.03
C ILE A 122 8.82 -3.78 0.75
N SER A 123 7.75 -3.17 0.24
CA SER A 123 7.14 -1.99 0.86
C SER A 123 5.68 -1.78 0.41
N THR A 124 5.00 -0.81 1.01
CA THR A 124 3.72 -0.27 0.51
C THR A 124 3.97 0.91 -0.44
N VAL A 125 2.95 1.34 -1.17
CA VAL A 125 3.04 2.43 -2.16
C VAL A 125 3.70 3.71 -1.62
N GLN A 126 3.52 4.01 -0.33
CA GLN A 126 4.01 5.23 0.30
C GLN A 126 5.55 5.31 0.38
N HIS A 127 6.23 4.16 0.38
CA HIS A 127 7.70 4.06 0.51
C HIS A 127 8.36 3.19 -0.57
N ALA A 128 7.60 2.59 -1.48
CA ALA A 128 8.14 1.74 -2.56
C ALA A 128 9.17 2.47 -3.45
N TRP A 129 9.04 3.79 -3.59
CA TRP A 129 9.99 4.64 -4.31
C TRP A 129 11.42 4.61 -3.73
N ALA A 130 11.57 4.32 -2.43
CA ALA A 130 12.86 4.31 -1.74
C ALA A 130 13.60 2.97 -1.85
N LEU A 131 12.96 1.90 -2.37
CA LEU A 131 13.54 0.56 -2.40
C LEU A 131 14.85 0.49 -3.21
N GLY A 132 14.95 1.25 -4.30
CA GLY A 132 16.18 1.31 -5.11
C GLY A 132 17.38 1.84 -4.33
N GLY A 133 17.22 2.97 -3.63
CA GLY A 133 18.30 3.54 -2.80
C GLY A 133 18.68 2.63 -1.63
N ILE A 134 17.70 1.92 -1.04
CA ILE A 134 17.97 0.92 0.01
C ILE A 134 18.74 -0.28 -0.56
N ALA A 135 18.46 -0.70 -1.80
CA ALA A 135 19.21 -1.78 -2.44
C ALA A 135 20.69 -1.42 -2.59
N GLU A 136 20.99 -0.22 -3.09
CA GLU A 136 22.37 0.30 -3.21
C GLU A 136 23.06 0.39 -1.84
N LEU A 137 22.34 0.83 -0.81
CA LEU A 137 22.84 0.87 0.57
C LEU A 137 23.23 -0.54 1.07
N LEU A 138 22.36 -1.53 0.85
CA LEU A 138 22.63 -2.92 1.23
C LEU A 138 23.86 -3.47 0.52
N GLU A 139 23.98 -3.23 -0.79
CA GLU A 139 25.11 -3.65 -1.61
C GLU A 139 26.44 -3.08 -1.11
N ARG A 140 26.46 -1.81 -0.72
CA ARG A 140 27.64 -1.17 -0.10
C ARG A 140 28.06 -1.80 1.23
N THR A 141 27.13 -2.42 1.95
CA THR A 141 27.41 -3.15 3.21
C THR A 141 27.74 -4.63 2.99
N GLY A 142 27.91 -5.07 1.73
CA GLY A 142 28.24 -6.46 1.38
C GLY A 142 27.04 -7.41 1.38
N ARG A 143 25.81 -6.89 1.35
CA ARG A 143 24.57 -7.67 1.25
C ARG A 143 24.02 -7.63 -0.17
N THR A 144 23.39 -8.69 -0.64
CA THR A 144 22.68 -8.73 -1.92
C THR A 144 21.24 -8.30 -1.71
N ALA A 145 20.80 -7.23 -2.36
CA ALA A 145 19.40 -6.83 -2.37
C ALA A 145 18.66 -7.45 -3.57
N VAL A 146 17.42 -7.90 -3.36
CA VAL A 146 16.56 -8.43 -4.41
C VAL A 146 15.20 -7.74 -4.34
N ILE A 147 14.83 -7.06 -5.42
CA ILE A 147 13.51 -6.46 -5.62
C ILE A 147 12.82 -7.25 -6.72
N SER A 148 11.57 -7.67 -6.49
CA SER A 148 10.78 -8.34 -7.53
C SER A 148 10.17 -7.33 -8.50
N GLU A 149 9.95 -7.74 -9.73
CA GLU A 149 9.07 -7.05 -10.67
C GLU A 149 7.65 -6.90 -10.09
N PRO A 150 6.87 -5.88 -10.50
CA PRO A 150 5.52 -5.68 -10.01
C PRO A 150 4.62 -6.88 -10.34
N GLY A 151 3.83 -7.29 -9.36
CA GLY A 151 2.76 -8.26 -9.54
C GLY A 151 1.53 -7.70 -10.24
N PRO A 152 0.50 -8.54 -10.48
CA PRO A 152 -0.67 -8.15 -11.28
C PRO A 152 -1.56 -7.08 -10.65
N ARG A 153 -1.43 -6.83 -9.34
CA ARG A 153 -2.26 -5.87 -8.57
C ARG A 153 -1.46 -4.69 -8.04
N VAL A 154 -0.20 -4.55 -8.42
CA VAL A 154 0.66 -3.49 -7.91
C VAL A 154 1.37 -2.80 -9.05
N ARG A 155 1.72 -1.54 -8.83
CA ARG A 155 2.35 -0.71 -9.85
C ARG A 155 3.87 -0.78 -9.82
N TYR A 156 4.45 -0.95 -8.63
CA TYR A 156 5.89 -0.79 -8.42
C TYR A 156 6.59 -2.11 -8.06
N PRO A 157 7.84 -2.29 -8.52
CA PRO A 157 8.72 -3.35 -8.03
C PRO A 157 8.76 -3.39 -6.50
N GLY A 158 8.74 -4.59 -5.92
CA GLY A 158 8.75 -4.79 -4.46
C GLY A 158 7.50 -4.31 -3.70
N GLN A 159 6.50 -3.70 -4.36
CA GLN A 159 5.27 -3.28 -3.70
C GLN A 159 4.45 -4.50 -3.27
N VAL A 160 3.98 -4.51 -2.02
CA VAL A 160 3.03 -5.49 -1.49
C VAL A 160 1.73 -4.83 -1.07
N LEU A 161 0.65 -5.61 -1.10
CA LEU A 161 -0.66 -5.25 -0.57
C LEU A 161 -1.06 -6.22 0.53
N GLY A 162 -2.04 -5.83 1.35
CA GLY A 162 -2.59 -6.74 2.34
C GLY A 162 -3.21 -8.02 1.73
N CYS A 163 -3.73 -7.93 0.51
CA CYS A 163 -4.35 -9.04 -0.21
C CYS A 163 -3.46 -9.66 -1.31
N ASP A 164 -2.28 -9.10 -1.56
CA ASP A 164 -1.37 -9.56 -2.60
C ASP A 164 0.09 -9.46 -2.14
N LEU A 165 0.72 -10.63 -1.96
CA LEU A 165 2.11 -10.80 -1.58
C LEU A 165 2.95 -11.38 -2.73
N PHE A 166 2.51 -11.23 -3.99
CA PHE A 166 3.19 -11.76 -5.16
C PHE A 166 4.67 -11.35 -5.23
N CYS A 167 4.97 -10.07 -5.01
CA CYS A 167 6.34 -9.55 -5.05
C CYS A 167 7.25 -10.28 -4.04
N ALA A 168 6.75 -10.59 -2.84
CA ALA A 168 7.51 -11.37 -1.87
C ALA A 168 7.66 -12.83 -2.30
N ARG A 169 6.55 -13.49 -2.67
CA ARG A 169 6.54 -14.92 -3.03
C ARG A 169 7.42 -15.24 -4.24
N SER A 170 7.45 -14.37 -5.25
CA SER A 170 8.21 -14.55 -6.49
C SER A 170 9.74 -14.46 -6.33
N ILE A 171 10.24 -13.94 -5.20
CA ILE A 171 11.67 -13.88 -4.89
C ILE A 171 12.07 -14.75 -3.69
N ALA A 172 11.12 -15.45 -3.05
CA ALA A 172 11.35 -16.16 -1.79
C ALA A 172 12.50 -17.19 -1.85
N ASP A 173 12.65 -17.89 -2.98
CA ASP A 173 13.72 -18.89 -3.17
C ASP A 173 15.10 -18.27 -3.44
N ARG A 174 15.14 -16.96 -3.74
CA ARG A 174 16.37 -16.21 -4.04
C ARG A 174 16.93 -15.46 -2.84
N VAL A 175 16.21 -15.43 -1.72
CA VAL A 175 16.54 -14.62 -0.54
C VAL A 175 16.57 -15.43 0.75
N ASP A 176 17.34 -14.96 1.72
CA ASP A 176 17.45 -15.54 3.06
C ASP A 176 16.30 -15.06 3.96
N GLY A 177 15.84 -13.83 3.72
CA GLY A 177 14.75 -13.19 4.44
C GLY A 177 14.34 -11.88 3.77
N PHE A 178 13.34 -11.22 4.35
CA PHE A 178 12.79 -9.98 3.81
C PHE A 178 13.02 -8.80 4.74
N LEU A 179 13.18 -7.63 4.15
CA LEU A 179 13.13 -6.35 4.82
C LEU A 179 11.93 -5.56 4.27
N TYR A 180 10.95 -5.32 5.13
CA TYR A 180 9.79 -4.49 4.86
C TYR A 180 10.01 -3.07 5.34
N ILE A 181 9.81 -2.09 4.48
CA ILE A 181 9.89 -0.67 4.83
C ILE A 181 8.48 -0.11 4.87
N GLY A 182 8.03 0.30 6.04
CA GLY A 182 6.71 0.87 6.22
C GLY A 182 6.21 0.77 7.64
N THR A 183 4.92 1.07 7.83
CA THR A 183 4.28 1.00 9.14
C THR A 183 3.37 -0.22 9.25
N GLY A 184 3.04 -0.57 10.49
CA GLY A 184 2.13 -1.68 10.81
C GLY A 184 2.77 -3.07 10.70
N ALA A 185 2.11 -4.03 11.34
CA ALA A 185 2.58 -5.43 11.41
C ALA A 185 1.95 -6.35 10.36
N PHE A 186 0.89 -5.92 9.68
CA PHE A 186 0.07 -6.80 8.84
C PHE A 186 0.84 -7.34 7.61
N HIS A 187 1.48 -6.46 6.84
CA HIS A 187 2.27 -6.85 5.67
C HIS A 187 3.49 -7.72 6.01
N PRO A 188 4.36 -7.35 6.97
CA PRO A 188 5.53 -8.18 7.28
C PRO A 188 5.16 -9.52 7.91
N LEU A 189 4.10 -9.59 8.74
CA LEU A 189 3.56 -10.86 9.22
C LEU A 189 3.05 -11.72 8.07
N GLY A 190 2.27 -11.14 7.16
CA GLY A 190 1.76 -11.83 5.98
C GLY A 190 2.89 -12.35 5.09
N CYS A 191 3.93 -11.54 4.86
CA CYS A 191 5.13 -11.94 4.13
C CYS A 191 5.81 -13.14 4.78
N SER A 192 6.06 -13.08 6.09
CA SER A 192 6.71 -14.16 6.82
C SER A 192 5.93 -15.47 6.74
N LEU A 193 4.60 -15.41 6.93
CA LEU A 193 3.73 -16.59 6.83
C LEU A 193 3.63 -17.14 5.41
N ALA A 194 3.54 -16.27 4.39
CA ALA A 194 3.34 -16.68 3.00
C ALA A 194 4.61 -17.21 2.32
N THR A 195 5.78 -16.80 2.80
CA THR A 195 7.09 -17.19 2.24
C THR A 195 7.81 -18.23 3.11
N GLY A 196 7.41 -18.39 4.37
CA GLY A 196 8.13 -19.22 5.34
C GLY A 196 9.50 -18.65 5.71
N LYS A 197 9.74 -17.36 5.48
CA LYS A 197 11.03 -16.69 5.72
C LYS A 197 10.94 -15.72 6.89
N PHE A 198 12.08 -15.47 7.51
CA PHE A 198 12.24 -14.34 8.43
C PHE A 198 11.92 -13.03 7.69
N THR A 199 11.17 -12.14 8.33
CA THR A 199 10.87 -10.81 7.81
C THR A 199 11.13 -9.77 8.90
N ALA A 200 12.06 -8.86 8.64
CA ALA A 200 12.26 -7.66 9.44
C ALA A 200 11.39 -6.52 8.88
N ALA A 201 10.88 -5.66 9.75
CA ALA A 201 10.12 -4.46 9.39
C ALA A 201 10.77 -3.23 10.01
N VAL A 202 11.09 -2.23 9.20
CA VAL A 202 11.64 -0.95 9.66
C VAL A 202 10.60 0.14 9.45
N ASN A 203 10.24 0.82 10.53
CA ASN A 203 9.37 1.98 10.48
C ASN A 203 10.17 3.19 9.95
N PRO A 204 9.88 3.72 8.76
CA PRO A 204 10.66 4.78 8.14
C PRO A 204 10.51 6.13 8.87
N LEU A 205 9.52 6.27 9.75
CA LEU A 205 9.30 7.48 10.55
C LEU A 205 10.05 7.43 11.88
N THR A 206 10.08 6.28 12.55
CA THR A 206 10.63 6.17 13.91
C THR A 206 11.94 5.39 13.99
N GLY A 207 12.33 4.66 12.95
CA GLY A 207 13.46 3.71 12.97
C GLY A 207 13.17 2.42 13.74
N ALA A 208 11.96 2.24 14.27
CA ALA A 208 11.61 1.05 15.03
C ALA A 208 11.71 -0.21 14.16
N LEU A 209 12.51 -1.17 14.63
CA LEU A 209 12.65 -2.50 14.06
C LEU A 209 11.64 -3.46 14.69
N SER A 210 11.02 -4.31 13.88
CA SER A 210 10.16 -5.41 14.34
C SER A 210 10.46 -6.67 13.56
N GLU A 211 10.52 -7.80 14.25
CA GLU A 211 10.88 -9.09 13.67
C GLU A 211 9.67 -10.02 13.58
N PHE A 212 9.54 -10.69 12.45
CA PHE A 212 8.48 -11.66 12.19
C PHE A 212 9.12 -12.98 11.75
N ARG A 213 8.77 -14.05 12.45
CA ARG A 213 9.27 -15.39 12.17
C ARG A 213 8.10 -16.32 11.83
N PRO A 214 8.29 -17.23 10.88
CA PRO A 214 7.22 -18.14 10.43
C PRO A 214 6.80 -19.13 11.53
N ASP A 215 7.67 -19.38 12.51
CA ASP A 215 7.41 -20.22 13.67
C ASP A 215 6.67 -19.48 14.80
N ASP A 216 6.48 -18.15 14.71
CA ASP A 216 5.65 -17.41 15.67
C ASP A 216 4.18 -17.83 15.52
N GLN A 217 3.78 -18.76 16.37
CA GLN A 217 2.46 -19.36 16.38
C GLN A 217 1.37 -18.44 16.96
N GLY A 218 1.67 -17.23 17.43
CA GLY A 218 0.68 -16.37 18.08
C GLY A 218 -0.54 -16.07 17.19
N PHE A 219 -0.29 -15.70 15.94
CA PHE A 219 -1.34 -15.48 14.95
C PHE A 219 -2.00 -16.80 14.51
N VAL A 220 -1.20 -17.82 14.19
CA VAL A 220 -1.67 -19.12 13.70
C VAL A 220 -2.57 -19.82 14.72
N ARG A 221 -2.21 -19.81 16.01
CA ARG A 221 -3.02 -20.37 17.10
C ARG A 221 -4.39 -19.73 17.19
N LYS A 222 -4.48 -18.40 17.04
CA LYS A 222 -5.78 -17.70 17.00
C LYS A 222 -6.61 -18.17 15.81
N ARG A 223 -6.00 -18.40 14.65
CA ARG A 223 -6.69 -18.94 13.47
C ARG A 223 -7.15 -20.39 13.67
N ILE A 224 -6.31 -21.25 14.25
CA ILE A 224 -6.68 -22.63 14.60
C ILE A 224 -7.87 -22.63 15.56
N ALA A 225 -7.87 -21.79 16.61
CA ALA A 225 -9.00 -21.69 17.53
C ALA A 225 -10.32 -21.30 16.83
N MET A 226 -10.27 -20.36 15.88
CA MET A 226 -11.44 -19.98 15.08
C MET A 226 -11.93 -21.13 14.18
N ILE A 227 -11.01 -21.86 13.54
CA ILE A 227 -11.33 -23.03 12.69
C ILE A 227 -11.94 -24.14 13.54
N SER A 228 -11.37 -24.45 14.70
CA SER A 228 -11.90 -25.47 15.63
C SER A 228 -13.31 -25.14 16.10
N ARG A 229 -13.60 -23.86 16.38
CA ARG A 229 -14.97 -23.42 16.70
C ARG A 229 -15.92 -23.56 15.51
N ALA A 230 -15.47 -23.21 14.31
CA ALA A 230 -16.27 -23.34 13.09
C ALA A 230 -16.58 -24.81 12.75
N ALA A 231 -15.66 -25.74 13.02
CA ALA A 231 -15.86 -27.17 12.80
C ALA A 231 -17.02 -27.78 13.61
N LEU A 232 -17.46 -27.10 14.68
CA LEU A 232 -18.62 -27.50 15.49
C LEU A 232 -19.95 -26.95 14.93
N SER A 233 -19.92 -26.15 13.85
CA SER A 233 -21.09 -25.50 13.27
C SER A 233 -21.64 -26.32 12.10
N SER A 234 -22.97 -26.38 11.98
CA SER A 234 -23.64 -27.06 10.86
C SER A 234 -24.16 -26.11 9.77
N ASN A 235 -24.20 -24.80 10.04
CA ASN A 235 -24.71 -23.78 9.13
C ASN A 235 -23.65 -22.71 8.88
N PHE A 236 -23.44 -22.36 7.61
CA PHE A 236 -22.45 -21.37 7.19
C PHE A 236 -23.07 -20.31 6.30
N GLY A 237 -22.73 -19.04 6.57
CA GLY A 237 -22.97 -17.94 5.66
C GLY A 237 -21.70 -17.64 4.86
N VAL A 238 -21.84 -17.45 3.55
CA VAL A 238 -20.74 -17.01 2.69
C VAL A 238 -20.90 -15.51 2.45
N VAL A 239 -19.90 -14.74 2.88
CA VAL A 239 -19.87 -13.29 2.67
C VAL A 239 -19.06 -13.00 1.41
N ALA A 240 -19.74 -12.43 0.41
CA ALA A 240 -19.11 -11.90 -0.80
C ALA A 240 -19.19 -10.37 -0.81
N CYS A 241 -18.32 -9.72 -1.57
CA CYS A 241 -18.28 -8.27 -1.68
C CYS A 241 -18.58 -7.81 -3.11
N THR A 242 -19.41 -6.78 -3.30
CA THR A 242 -19.69 -6.24 -4.64
C THR A 242 -18.59 -5.29 -5.14
N LYS A 243 -17.62 -4.94 -4.30
CA LYS A 243 -16.52 -4.03 -4.65
C LYS A 243 -15.66 -4.66 -5.75
N PRO A 244 -15.32 -3.93 -6.84
CA PRO A 244 -14.71 -4.52 -8.04
C PRO A 244 -13.45 -5.36 -7.78
N GLY A 245 -12.56 -4.93 -6.89
CA GLY A 245 -11.33 -5.66 -6.56
C GLY A 245 -11.46 -6.78 -5.53
N GLN A 246 -12.64 -6.89 -4.89
CA GLN A 246 -12.96 -7.83 -3.81
C GLN A 246 -14.09 -8.80 -4.16
N ASN A 247 -14.64 -8.75 -5.37
CA ASN A 247 -15.74 -9.61 -5.81
C ASN A 247 -15.34 -11.08 -5.92
N ARG A 248 -15.56 -11.82 -4.82
CA ARG A 248 -15.36 -13.26 -4.64
C ARG A 248 -16.11 -13.74 -3.39
#